data_AF-A0A7W9P9M4-F1
#
_entry.id   AF-A0A7W9P9M4-F1
#
_cell.length_a   1.000
_cell.length_b   1.000
_cell.length_c   1.000
_cell.angle_alpha   90.00
_cell.angle_beta   90.00
_cell.angle_gamma   90.00
#
_symmetry.space_group_name_H-M   'P 1'
#
loop_
_entity.id
_entity.type
_entity.pdbx_description
1 polymer ?
#
loop_
_entity_poly.entity_id
_entity_poly.type
_entity_poly.pdbx_seq_one_letter_code
_entity_poly.pdbx_strand_id
1 'polypeptide(L)'
;MADSPAAHTADELARLLDQPAYAVEDTLAFLRRHRYIVQTTAWQLTVGATYVLGSHHQLTEFELYVLHQVKESGGAGTIDDLARDSGIPVDDIADTVQWLNANGYLQPVTAWRRASVHH
;
A
#
# COMPACT_ATOMS: atom_id res chain seq x y z
N MET A 1 18.92 6.06 -10.78
CA MET A 1 17.97 6.38 -9.69
C MET A 1 16.59 6.25 -10.28
N ALA A 2 15.87 5.18 -9.93
CA ALA A 2 14.54 4.94 -10.49
C ALA A 2 13.58 6.00 -9.94
N ASP A 3 12.98 6.80 -10.82
CA ASP A 3 11.74 7.53 -10.55
C ASP A 3 10.76 6.48 -10.01
N SER A 4 10.54 6.41 -8.70
CA SER A 4 9.73 5.34 -8.13
C SER A 4 8.24 5.69 -8.33
N PRO A 5 7.48 4.92 -9.13
CA PRO A 5 6.05 5.13 -9.31
C PRO A 5 5.23 4.56 -8.13
N ALA A 6 5.89 4.13 -7.06
CA ALA A 6 5.23 3.54 -5.89
C ALA A 6 4.28 4.56 -5.24
N ALA A 7 3.12 4.09 -4.80
CA ALA A 7 2.22 4.94 -4.04
C ALA A 7 2.69 5.03 -2.59
N HIS A 8 2.58 6.20 -1.98
CA HIS A 8 2.96 6.43 -0.59
C HIS A 8 1.81 6.96 0.23
N THR A 9 1.69 6.51 1.48
CA THR A 9 0.74 7.09 2.44
C THR A 9 1.22 8.46 2.93
N ALA A 10 0.32 9.28 3.47
CA ALA A 10 0.70 10.56 4.07
C ALA A 10 1.71 10.37 5.21
N ASP A 11 1.56 9.32 6.02
CA ASP A 11 2.47 8.98 7.12
C ASP A 11 3.86 8.54 6.65
N GLU A 12 3.95 7.85 5.51
CA GLU A 12 5.24 7.52 4.89
C GLU A 12 5.93 8.77 4.37
N LEU A 13 5.20 9.65 3.68
CA LEU A 13 5.74 10.91 3.18
C LEU A 13 6.18 11.83 4.31
N ALA A 14 5.41 11.91 5.40
CA ALA A 14 5.78 12.65 6.60
C ALA A 14 7.10 12.17 7.21
N ARG A 15 7.27 10.84 7.31
CA ARG A 15 8.53 10.23 7.77
C ARG A 15 9.70 10.50 6.82
N LEU A 16 9.48 10.38 5.51
CA LEU A 16 10.54 10.59 4.51
C LEU A 16 11.00 12.05 4.42
N LEU A 17 10.08 13.00 4.63
CA LEU A 17 10.36 14.43 4.54
C LEU A 17 10.77 15.05 5.89
N ASP A 18 10.77 14.26 6.98
CA ASP A 18 10.95 14.74 8.35
C ASP A 18 10.02 15.93 8.67
N GLN A 19 8.74 15.76 8.33
CA GLN A 19 7.69 16.77 8.51
C GLN A 19 6.52 16.18 9.32
N PRO A 20 5.77 17.02 10.05
CA PRO A 20 4.55 16.56 10.70
C PRO A 20 3.47 16.23 9.66
N ALA A 21 2.67 15.18 9.93
CA ALA A 21 1.66 14.67 8.99
C ALA A 21 0.69 15.74 8.47
N TYR A 22 0.25 16.69 9.33
CA TYR A 22 -0.66 17.75 8.92
C TYR A 22 -0.07 18.67 7.83
N ALA A 23 1.25 18.91 7.85
CA ALA A 23 1.91 19.75 6.85
C ALA A 23 1.99 19.06 5.48
N VAL A 24 2.06 17.73 5.49
CA VAL A 24 2.05 16.90 4.29
C VAL A 24 0.65 16.86 3.68
N GLU A 25 -0.40 16.74 4.49
CA GLU A 25 -1.79 16.68 4.01
C GLU A 25 -2.21 17.93 3.19
N ASP A 26 -1.88 19.13 3.66
CA ASP A 26 -2.16 20.37 2.91
C ASP A 26 -1.43 20.40 1.56
N THR A 27 -0.19 19.89 1.55
CA THR A 27 0.62 19.79 0.33
C THR A 27 0.01 18.76 -0.64
N LEU A 28 -0.43 17.61 -0.14
CA LEU A 28 -1.10 16.58 -0.95
C LEU A 28 -2.41 17.10 -1.54
N ALA A 29 -3.20 17.82 -0.76
CA ALA A 29 -4.44 18.45 -1.24
C ALA A 29 -4.15 19.45 -2.37
N PHE A 30 -3.11 20.29 -2.23
CA PHE A 30 -2.66 21.20 -3.26
C PHE A 30 -2.22 20.45 -4.54
N LEU A 31 -1.32 19.46 -4.40
CA LEU A 31 -0.80 18.70 -5.54
C LEU A 31 -1.90 17.94 -6.28
N ARG A 32 -2.87 17.37 -5.55
CA ARG A 32 -4.05 16.72 -6.12
C ARG A 32 -4.90 17.71 -6.90
N ARG A 33 -5.18 18.90 -6.34
CA ARG A 33 -5.97 19.95 -7.01
C ARG A 33 -5.35 20.37 -8.33
N HIS A 34 -4.02 20.41 -8.40
CA HIS A 34 -3.26 20.74 -9.61
C HIS A 34 -2.94 19.52 -10.49
N ARG A 35 -3.49 18.34 -10.19
CA ARG A 35 -3.35 17.09 -10.97
C ARG A 35 -1.91 16.59 -11.10
N TYR A 36 -1.03 16.96 -10.16
CA TYR A 36 0.34 16.41 -10.11
C TYR A 36 0.38 15.00 -9.53
N ILE A 37 -0.59 14.68 -8.68
CA ILE A 37 -0.72 13.38 -8.03
C ILE A 37 -2.17 12.88 -8.13
N VAL A 38 -2.34 11.57 -7.98
CA VAL A 38 -3.63 10.89 -7.89
C VAL A 38 -3.73 10.17 -6.56
N GLN A 39 -4.95 10.10 -6.04
CA GLN A 39 -5.28 9.28 -4.88
C GLN A 39 -5.50 7.84 -5.34
N THR A 40 -4.93 6.87 -4.64
CA THR A 40 -5.12 5.43 -4.86
C THR A 40 -5.35 4.70 -3.55
N THR A 41 -5.90 3.50 -3.63
CA THR A 41 -6.07 2.61 -2.47
C THR A 41 -4.83 1.75 -2.33
N ALA A 42 -4.19 1.85 -1.17
CA ALA A 42 -3.18 0.88 -0.73
C ALA A 42 -3.76 0.03 0.41
N TRP A 43 -3.10 -1.08 0.71
CA TRP A 43 -3.50 -2.04 1.71
C TRP A 43 -2.44 -2.13 2.78
N GLN A 44 -2.85 -2.00 4.04
CA GLN A 44 -1.99 -2.06 5.20
C GLN A 44 -2.43 -3.19 6.12
N LEU A 45 -1.45 -3.82 6.79
CA LEU A 45 -1.70 -4.80 7.83
C LEU A 45 -2.51 -4.18 8.98
N THR A 46 -3.52 -4.91 9.46
CA THR A 46 -4.14 -4.56 10.73
C THR A 46 -3.20 -4.92 11.89
N VAL A 47 -3.45 -4.33 13.06
CA VAL A 47 -2.71 -4.68 14.28
C VAL A 47 -2.82 -6.19 14.56
N GLY A 48 -4.00 -6.78 14.36
CA GLY A 48 -4.25 -8.22 14.53
C GLY A 48 -3.44 -9.09 13.56
N ALA A 49 -3.31 -8.68 12.30
CA ALA A 49 -2.54 -9.42 11.29
C ALA A 49 -1.04 -9.48 11.61
N THR A 50 -0.51 -8.44 12.24
CA THR A 50 0.89 -8.40 12.66
C THR A 50 1.22 -9.51 13.66
N TYR A 51 0.26 -9.89 14.52
CA TYR A 51 0.41 -11.02 15.45
C TYR A 51 0.27 -12.38 14.76
N VAL A 52 -0.56 -12.46 13.71
CA VAL A 52 -0.82 -13.68 12.94
C VAL A 52 0.41 -14.13 12.16
N LEU A 53 1.21 -13.20 11.64
CA LEU A 53 2.49 -13.50 10.99
C LEU A 53 3.52 -14.18 11.91
N GLY A 54 3.27 -14.24 13.22
CA GLY A 54 4.10 -14.95 14.20
C GLY A 54 3.49 -16.25 14.74
N SER A 55 2.29 -16.66 14.30
CA SER A 55 1.55 -17.81 14.86
C SER A 55 1.10 -18.82 13.80
N HIS A 56 0.79 -20.06 14.23
CA HIS A 56 0.41 -21.18 13.34
C HIS A 56 -1.06 -21.08 12.90
N HIS A 57 -1.40 -20.06 12.10
CA HIS A 57 -2.76 -19.86 11.58
C HIS A 57 -3.04 -20.60 10.27
N GLN A 58 -4.34 -20.77 9.96
CA GLN A 58 -4.91 -21.49 8.80
C GLN A 58 -4.75 -20.75 7.46
N LEU A 59 -3.78 -19.83 7.34
CA LEU A 59 -3.55 -19.11 6.10
C LEU A 59 -2.83 -20.02 5.10
N THR A 60 -3.17 -19.88 3.83
CA THR A 60 -2.42 -20.53 2.76
C THR A 60 -1.02 -19.89 2.63
N GLU A 61 -0.08 -20.62 2.04
CA GLU A 61 1.25 -20.07 1.75
C GLU A 61 1.17 -18.79 0.90
N PHE A 62 0.18 -18.70 0.02
CA PHE A 62 -0.06 -17.55 -0.83
C PHE A 62 -0.57 -16.34 -0.05
N GLU A 63 -1.55 -16.52 0.83
CA GLU A 63 -2.04 -15.45 1.72
C GLU A 63 -0.94 -14.93 2.65
N LEU A 64 -0.15 -15.83 3.23
CA LEU A 64 1.01 -15.47 4.04
C LEU A 64 2.04 -14.68 3.23
N TYR A 65 2.29 -15.11 2.00
CA TYR A 65 3.18 -14.40 1.09
C TYR A 65 2.68 -12.97 0.81
N VAL A 66 1.40 -12.77 0.50
CA VAL A 66 0.82 -11.43 0.27
C VAL A 66 0.95 -10.56 1.52
N LEU A 67 0.65 -11.10 2.71
CA LEU A 67 0.82 -10.36 3.97
C LEU A 67 2.29 -9.98 4.23
N HIS A 68 3.23 -10.89 3.91
CA HIS A 68 4.66 -10.60 3.98
C HIS A 68 5.07 -9.49 3.00
N GLN A 69 4.58 -9.51 1.76
CA GLN A 69 4.90 -8.46 0.78
C GLN A 69 4.40 -7.09 1.24
N VAL A 70 3.17 -6.99 1.77
CA VAL A 70 2.64 -5.74 2.35
C VAL A 70 3.48 -5.26 3.54
N LYS A 71 4.03 -6.18 4.34
CA LYS A 71 4.93 -5.84 5.45
C LYS A 71 6.25 -5.26 4.95
N GLU A 72 6.87 -5.91 3.97
CA GLU A 72 8.17 -5.54 3.43
C GLU A 72 8.11 -4.23 2.61
N SER A 73 6.93 -3.87 2.06
CA SER A 73 6.76 -2.62 1.31
C SER A 73 6.77 -1.34 2.17
N GLY A 74 7.03 -1.45 3.48
CA GLY A 74 7.12 -0.29 4.39
C GLY A 74 5.82 0.06 5.12
N GLY A 75 4.78 -0.77 4.95
CA GLY A 75 3.55 -0.73 5.74
C GLY A 75 2.27 -0.66 4.92
N ALA A 76 2.32 -0.15 3.68
CA ALA A 76 1.20 -0.17 2.76
C ALA A 76 1.63 -0.50 1.33
N GLY A 77 0.80 -1.24 0.58
CA GLY A 77 1.07 -1.59 -0.82
C GLY A 77 -0.18 -1.55 -1.69
N THR A 78 -0.06 -1.05 -2.93
CA THR A 78 -1.16 -1.15 -3.90
C THR A 78 -1.17 -2.53 -4.57
N ILE A 79 -2.31 -2.96 -5.09
CA ILE A 79 -2.41 -4.25 -5.82
C ILE A 79 -1.42 -4.27 -6.99
N ASP A 80 -1.31 -3.19 -7.76
CA ASP A 80 -0.37 -3.09 -8.89
C ASP A 80 1.10 -3.23 -8.46
N ASP A 81 1.46 -2.63 -7.32
CA ASP A 81 2.83 -2.69 -6.81
C ASP A 81 3.12 -4.09 -6.26
N LEU A 82 2.19 -4.69 -5.51
CA LEU A 82 2.31 -6.06 -5.01
C LEU A 82 2.42 -7.09 -6.16
N ALA A 83 1.61 -6.96 -7.21
CA ALA A 83 1.66 -7.82 -8.39
C ALA A 83 2.99 -7.66 -9.14
N ARG A 84 3.49 -6.43 -9.29
CA ARG A 84 4.79 -6.16 -9.92
C ARG A 84 5.95 -6.78 -9.15
N ASP A 85 5.97 -6.60 -7.83
CA ASP A 85 7.08 -7.03 -6.98
C ASP A 85 7.11 -8.55 -6.80
N SER A 86 5.94 -9.18 -6.80
CA SER A 86 5.81 -10.64 -6.68
C SER A 86 5.86 -11.39 -8.01
N GLY A 87 5.60 -10.72 -9.13
CA GLY A 87 5.42 -11.35 -10.44
C GLY A 87 4.11 -12.16 -10.57
N ILE A 88 3.21 -12.05 -9.60
CA ILE A 88 1.91 -12.72 -9.58
C ILE A 88 0.90 -11.91 -10.40
N PRO A 89 -0.05 -12.56 -11.12
CA PRO A 89 -1.13 -11.86 -11.80
C PRO A 89 -1.91 -10.92 -10.88
N VAL A 90 -2.27 -9.74 -11.41
CA VAL A 90 -3.03 -8.71 -10.70
C VAL A 90 -4.35 -9.26 -10.15
N ASP A 91 -5.04 -10.10 -10.91
CA ASP A 91 -6.34 -10.67 -10.51
C ASP A 91 -6.20 -11.58 -9.28
N ASP A 92 -5.17 -12.44 -9.23
CA ASP A 92 -4.91 -13.34 -8.10
C ASP A 92 -4.54 -12.56 -6.82
N ILE A 93 -3.74 -11.50 -6.96
CA ILE A 93 -3.43 -10.58 -5.85
C ILE A 93 -4.70 -9.86 -5.39
N ALA A 94 -5.52 -9.36 -6.32
CA ALA A 94 -6.74 -8.63 -6.01
C ALA A 94 -7.72 -9.50 -5.22
N ASP A 95 -7.95 -10.74 -5.65
CA ASP A 95 -8.84 -11.67 -4.98
C ASP A 95 -8.34 -12.00 -3.56
N THR A 96 -7.03 -12.23 -3.43
CA THR A 96 -6.41 -12.56 -2.13
C THR A 96 -6.44 -11.38 -1.18
N VAL A 97 -6.12 -10.18 -1.66
CA VAL A 97 -6.20 -8.95 -0.87
C VAL A 97 -7.62 -8.67 -0.40
N GLN A 98 -8.63 -8.88 -1.27
CA GLN A 98 -10.03 -8.75 -0.90
C GLN A 98 -10.43 -9.76 0.18
N TRP A 99 -10.03 -11.02 0.03
CA TRP A 99 -10.29 -12.05 1.03
C TRP A 99 -9.61 -11.71 2.37
N LEU A 100 -8.34 -11.28 2.35
CA LEU A 100 -7.59 -10.89 3.54
C LEU A 100 -8.23 -9.68 4.24
N ASN A 101 -8.73 -8.70 3.49
CA ASN A 101 -9.48 -7.58 4.03
C ASN A 101 -10.81 -8.03 4.67
N ALA A 102 -11.58 -8.88 3.98
CA ALA A 102 -12.85 -9.39 4.50
C ALA A 102 -12.68 -10.18 5.81
N ASN A 103 -11.52 -10.81 6.01
CA ASN A 103 -11.17 -11.54 7.23
C ASN A 103 -10.39 -10.68 8.26
N GLY A 104 -10.26 -9.38 8.01
CA GLY A 104 -9.69 -8.42 8.97
C GLY A 104 -8.16 -8.42 9.06
N TYR A 105 -7.46 -9.05 8.12
CA TYR A 105 -6.00 -9.04 8.07
C TYR A 105 -5.43 -7.76 7.43
N LEU A 106 -6.14 -7.24 6.44
CA LEU A 106 -5.79 -5.99 5.77
C LEU A 106 -6.87 -4.95 6.01
N GLN A 107 -6.47 -3.68 5.92
CA GLN A 107 -7.39 -2.55 5.87
C GLN A 107 -7.00 -1.64 4.71
N PRO A 108 -7.97 -1.05 4.01
CA PRO A 108 -7.69 -0.08 2.96
C PRO A 108 -7.20 1.23 3.58
N VAL A 109 -6.15 1.80 3.01
CA VAL A 109 -5.61 3.10 3.37
C VAL A 109 -5.46 3.99 2.13
N THR A 110 -5.47 5.30 2.36
CA THR A 110 -5.24 6.25 1.27
C THR A 110 -3.76 6.38 0.99
N ALA A 111 -3.38 6.18 -0.27
CA ALA A 111 -2.04 6.43 -0.77
C ALA A 111 -2.06 7.39 -1.97
N TRP A 112 -0.90 7.96 -2.26
CA TRP A 112 -0.71 9.00 -3.25
C TRP A 112 0.37 8.58 -4.23
N ARG A 113 0.07 8.70 -5.53
CA ARG A 113 1.00 8.38 -6.61
C ARG A 113 1.12 9.59 -7.53
N ARG A 114 2.30 9.80 -8.12
CA ARG A 114 2.49 10.79 -9.18
C ARG A 114 1.53 10.50 -10.35
N ALA A 115 0.87 11.52 -10.86
CA ALA A 115 0.02 11.36 -12.04
C ALA A 115 0.90 10.95 -13.25
N SER A 116 0.46 9.94 -14.01
CA SER A 116 1.12 9.57 -15.25
C SER A 116 1.06 10.75 -16.22
N VAL A 117 2.23 11.18 -16.72
CA VAL A 117 2.28 12.15 -17.81
C VAL A 117 1.98 11.39 -19.10
N HIS A 118 0.75 11.49 -19.59
CA HIS A 118 0.46 11.05 -20.96
C HIS A 118 1.12 12.03 -21.93
N HIS A 119 2.22 11.61 -22.54
CA HIS A 119 2.79 12.23 -23.73
C HIS A 119 2.19 11.59 -24.99
#